data_AF-A0A955D3P2-F1
#
_entry.id   AF-A0A955D3P2-F1
#
_cell.length_a   1.000
_cell.length_b   1.000
_cell.length_c   1.000
_cell.angle_alpha   90.00
_cell.angle_beta   90.00
_cell.angle_gamma   90.00
#
_symmetry.space_group_name_H-M   'P 1'
#
loop_
_entity.id
_entity.type
_entity.pdbx_description
1 polymer ?
#
loop_
_entity_poly.entity_id
_entity_poly.type
_entity_poly.pdbx_seq_one_letter_code
_entity_poly.pdbx_strand_id
1 'polypeptide(L)'
;MFDKKYALEALDLLWDNHSGLMRHVDPIEMSEDRIEDLRRAKTTLRTVDLALRLAIMGEFVAAWCLWEYFAGQVCTGFAKCPARHKQESFPTWVARTYQANGHTFADAAWFDDAVALRNLVAHNGGRVDATNRPKFERACRAFHRISEDGDGYITLHASELGRVHNMIEWFLQSAP
;
A
#
# COMPACT_ATOMS: atom_id res chain seq x y z
N MET A 1 -10.29 -22.01 1.14
CA MET A 1 -9.22 -21.61 2.07
C MET A 1 -8.26 -20.76 1.25
N PHE A 2 -7.93 -19.56 1.69
CA PHE A 2 -7.04 -18.65 0.95
C PHE A 2 -5.60 -19.14 1.14
N ASP A 3 -5.06 -19.86 0.15
CA ASP A 3 -3.69 -20.39 0.16
C ASP A 3 -2.72 -19.49 -0.64
N LYS A 4 -1.43 -19.83 -0.66
CA LYS A 4 -0.38 -19.07 -1.36
C LYS A 4 -0.71 -18.87 -2.84
N LYS A 5 -1.25 -19.89 -3.51
CA LYS A 5 -1.59 -19.83 -4.93
C LYS A 5 -2.71 -18.81 -5.14
N TYR A 6 -3.77 -18.89 -4.34
CA TYR A 6 -4.85 -17.91 -4.39
C TYR A 6 -4.36 -16.48 -4.11
N ALA A 7 -3.46 -16.29 -3.15
CA ALA A 7 -2.92 -14.96 -2.83
C ALA A 7 -2.13 -14.36 -4.00
N LEU A 8 -1.28 -15.16 -4.66
CA LEU A 8 -0.56 -14.71 -5.85
C LEU A 8 -1.54 -14.38 -7.00
N GLU A 9 -2.52 -15.24 -7.26
CA GLU A 9 -3.56 -14.98 -8.29
C GLU A 9 -4.36 -13.71 -7.99
N ALA A 10 -4.72 -13.46 -6.72
CA ALA A 10 -5.43 -12.25 -6.32
C ALA A 10 -4.57 -10.99 -6.48
N LEU A 11 -3.27 -11.10 -6.19
CA LEU A 11 -2.32 -10.01 -6.34
C LEU A 11 -2.11 -9.65 -7.83
N ASP A 12 -1.99 -10.65 -8.71
CA ASP A 12 -1.91 -10.47 -10.16
C ASP A 12 -3.17 -9.79 -10.72
N LEU A 13 -4.36 -10.24 -10.29
CA LEU A 13 -5.63 -9.65 -10.71
C LEU A 13 -5.76 -8.17 -10.30
N LEU A 14 -5.26 -7.79 -9.12
CA LEU A 14 -5.25 -6.39 -8.69
C LEU A 14 -4.38 -5.55 -9.63
N TRP A 15 -3.18 -6.05 -9.95
CA TRP A 15 -2.24 -5.36 -10.84
C TRP A 15 -2.72 -5.26 -12.29
N ASP A 16 -3.35 -6.31 -12.82
CA ASP A 16 -3.91 -6.31 -14.17
C ASP A 16 -5.07 -5.30 -14.29
N ASN A 17 -5.93 -5.23 -13.27
CA ASN A 17 -7.02 -4.26 -13.22
C ASN A 17 -6.49 -2.82 -13.17
N HIS A 18 -5.44 -2.57 -12.38
CA HIS A 18 -4.74 -1.28 -12.35
C HIS A 18 -4.21 -0.88 -13.72
N SER A 19 -3.43 -1.78 -14.30
CA SER A 19 -2.76 -1.58 -15.58
C SER A 19 -3.78 -1.36 -16.70
N GLY A 20 -4.90 -2.09 -16.67
CA GLY A 20 -6.02 -1.90 -17.60
C GLY A 20 -6.66 -0.52 -17.47
N LEU A 21 -6.91 -0.05 -16.25
CA LEU A 21 -7.46 1.29 -16.00
C LEU A 21 -6.51 2.38 -16.51
N MET A 22 -5.21 2.28 -16.18
CA MET A 22 -4.18 3.23 -16.59
C MET A 22 -4.05 3.35 -18.11
N ARG A 23 -4.21 2.25 -18.87
CA ARG A 23 -4.15 2.27 -20.34
C ARG A 23 -5.26 3.08 -21.01
N HIS A 24 -6.41 3.22 -20.35
CA HIS A 24 -7.56 3.95 -20.90
C HIS A 24 -7.67 5.39 -20.38
N VAL A 25 -6.93 5.68 -19.31
CA VAL A 25 -6.99 6.91 -18.55
C VAL A 25 -5.59 7.14 -18.01
N ASP A 26 -4.76 7.90 -18.75
CA ASP A 26 -3.42 8.26 -18.26
C ASP A 26 -3.27 9.77 -18.03
N PRO A 27 -3.64 10.26 -16.83
CA PRO A 27 -3.33 11.61 -16.39
C PRO A 27 -1.86 11.78 -15.99
N ILE A 28 -1.07 10.71 -15.90
CA ILE A 28 0.35 10.70 -15.48
C ILE A 28 1.26 11.01 -16.67
N GLU A 29 0.87 10.63 -17.89
CA GLU A 29 1.55 11.02 -19.14
C GLU A 29 1.13 12.42 -19.66
N MET A 30 0.10 13.03 -19.08
CA MET A 30 -0.20 14.43 -19.35
C MET A 30 0.79 15.34 -18.63
N SER A 31 1.33 16.32 -19.34
CA SER A 31 2.18 17.35 -18.72
C SER A 31 1.42 18.08 -17.60
N GLU A 32 2.14 18.50 -16.54
CA GLU A 32 1.54 19.24 -15.42
C GLU A 32 0.77 20.48 -15.90
N ASP A 33 1.28 21.18 -16.93
CA ASP A 33 0.61 22.31 -17.59
C ASP A 33 -0.75 21.92 -18.18
N ARG A 34 -0.83 20.74 -18.83
CA ARG A 34 -2.06 20.26 -19.45
C ARG A 34 -3.11 19.85 -18.41
N ILE A 35 -2.68 19.27 -17.29
CA ILE A 35 -3.56 18.93 -16.16
C ILE A 35 -4.14 20.20 -15.55
N GLU A 36 -3.30 21.22 -15.35
CA GLU A 36 -3.70 22.50 -14.74
C GLU A 36 -4.66 23.29 -15.64
N ASP A 37 -4.41 23.33 -16.95
CA ASP A 37 -5.32 23.93 -17.94
C ASP A 37 -6.71 23.25 -17.93
N LEU A 38 -6.73 21.92 -17.85
CA LEU A 38 -7.98 21.14 -17.84
C LEU A 38 -8.73 21.24 -16.50
N ARG A 39 -8.01 21.39 -15.38
CA ARG A 39 -8.59 21.71 -14.05
C ARG A 39 -9.24 23.08 -14.03
N ARG A 40 -8.57 24.11 -14.57
CA ARG A 40 -9.12 25.47 -14.71
C ARG A 40 -10.38 25.49 -15.59
N ALA A 41 -10.43 24.62 -16.59
CA ALA A 41 -11.58 24.45 -17.48
C ALA A 41 -12.77 23.68 -16.86
N LYS A 42 -12.70 23.21 -15.60
CA LYS A 42 -13.76 22.44 -14.90
C LYS A 42 -14.26 21.21 -15.67
N THR A 43 -13.36 20.55 -16.40
CA THR A 43 -13.73 19.39 -17.23
C THR A 43 -13.80 18.08 -16.41
N THR A 44 -14.42 17.05 -17.01
CA THR A 44 -14.54 15.65 -16.56
C THR A 44 -13.23 15.05 -16.01
N LEU A 45 -12.09 15.66 -16.32
CA LEU A 45 -10.77 15.26 -15.89
C LEU A 45 -10.58 15.28 -14.35
N ARG A 46 -11.25 16.18 -13.61
CA ARG A 46 -11.18 16.17 -12.13
C ARG A 46 -11.83 14.91 -11.55
N THR A 47 -12.95 14.49 -12.13
CA THR A 47 -13.63 13.24 -11.74
C THR A 47 -12.76 12.04 -12.07
N VAL A 48 -12.05 12.09 -13.20
CA VAL A 48 -11.11 11.07 -13.63
C VAL A 48 -9.87 10.99 -12.72
N ASP A 49 -9.25 12.12 -12.37
CA ASP A 49 -8.13 12.20 -11.40
C ASP A 49 -8.54 11.65 -10.04
N LEU A 50 -9.71 12.05 -9.54
CA LEU A 50 -10.24 11.52 -8.27
C LEU A 50 -10.51 10.01 -8.34
N ALA A 51 -11.10 9.52 -9.44
CA ALA A 51 -11.35 8.11 -9.63
C ALA A 51 -10.05 7.30 -9.66
N LEU A 52 -9.02 7.81 -10.35
CA LEU A 52 -7.71 7.18 -10.40
C LEU A 52 -7.06 7.11 -9.01
N ARG A 53 -7.09 8.21 -8.25
CA ARG A 53 -6.55 8.24 -6.88
C ARG A 53 -7.27 7.25 -5.97
N LEU A 54 -8.59 7.18 -6.05
CA LEU A 54 -9.39 6.22 -5.29
C LEU A 54 -9.07 4.77 -5.71
N ALA A 55 -8.86 4.52 -7.00
CA ALA A 55 -8.44 3.22 -7.49
C ALA A 55 -7.07 2.82 -6.92
N ILE A 56 -6.08 3.71 -7.01
CA ILE A 56 -4.72 3.48 -6.47
C ILE A 56 -4.78 3.18 -4.97
N MET A 57 -5.47 4.01 -4.20
CA MET A 57 -5.59 3.82 -2.75
C MET A 57 -6.37 2.54 -2.40
N GLY A 58 -7.44 2.25 -3.13
CA GLY A 58 -8.24 1.04 -2.95
C GLY A 58 -7.44 -0.23 -3.20
N GLU A 59 -6.64 -0.24 -4.26
CA GLU A 59 -5.75 -1.36 -4.60
C GLU A 59 -4.63 -1.54 -3.58
N PHE A 60 -3.98 -0.45 -3.16
CA PHE A 60 -3.00 -0.49 -2.09
C PHE A 60 -3.57 -1.12 -0.82
N VAL A 61 -4.77 -0.70 -0.40
CA VAL A 61 -5.43 -1.26 0.79
C VAL A 61 -5.80 -2.73 0.57
N ALA A 62 -6.29 -3.10 -0.62
CA ALA A 62 -6.62 -4.49 -0.94
C ALA A 62 -5.39 -5.41 -0.87
N ALA A 63 -4.29 -5.00 -1.51
CA ALA A 63 -3.02 -5.72 -1.48
C ALA A 63 -2.49 -5.82 -0.04
N TRP A 64 -2.55 -4.73 0.73
CA TRP A 64 -2.13 -4.73 2.13
C TRP A 64 -2.96 -5.69 2.99
N CYS A 65 -4.29 -5.69 2.86
CA CYS A 65 -5.17 -6.60 3.57
C CYS A 65 -4.88 -8.07 3.24
N LEU A 66 -4.57 -8.37 1.97
CA LEU A 66 -4.14 -9.71 1.55
C LEU A 66 -2.84 -10.13 2.24
N TRP A 67 -1.85 -9.24 2.28
CA TRP A 67 -0.60 -9.46 3.00
C TRP A 67 -0.85 -9.68 4.50
N GLU A 68 -1.65 -8.83 5.17
CA GLU A 68 -1.96 -8.98 6.60
C GLU A 68 -2.61 -10.33 6.89
N TYR A 69 -3.57 -10.74 6.05
CA TYR A 69 -4.23 -12.03 6.19
C TYR A 69 -3.23 -13.19 6.08
N PHE A 70 -2.43 -13.22 5.00
CA PHE A 70 -1.51 -14.33 4.75
C PHE A 70 -0.37 -14.36 5.77
N ALA A 71 0.23 -13.22 6.09
CA ALA A 71 1.26 -13.12 7.12
C ALA A 71 0.72 -13.58 8.48
N GLY A 72 -0.54 -13.27 8.80
CA GLY A 72 -1.23 -13.78 9.97
C GLY A 72 -1.29 -15.30 9.99
N GLN A 73 -1.71 -15.92 8.89
CA GLN A 73 -1.76 -17.40 8.76
C GLN A 73 -0.39 -18.04 8.98
N VAL A 74 0.65 -17.54 8.29
CA VAL A 74 2.03 -18.02 8.44
C VAL A 74 2.49 -17.92 9.88
N CYS A 75 2.31 -16.75 10.51
CA CYS A 75 2.71 -16.52 11.89
C CYS A 75 1.96 -17.44 12.88
N THR A 76 0.66 -17.68 12.68
CA THR A 76 -0.10 -18.63 13.50
C THR A 76 0.28 -20.10 13.28
N GLY A 77 0.87 -20.42 12.12
CA GLY A 77 1.38 -21.76 11.82
C GLY A 77 2.74 -22.07 12.46
N PHE A 78 3.48 -21.05 12.92
CA PHE A 78 4.76 -21.25 13.57
C PHE A 78 4.64 -21.88 14.97
N ALA A 79 5.66 -22.65 15.36
CA ALA A 79 5.75 -23.28 16.68
C ALA A 79 5.77 -22.25 17.82
N LYS A 80 6.41 -21.09 17.62
CA LYS A 80 6.43 -19.98 18.58
C LYS A 80 5.67 -18.79 18.00
N CYS A 81 4.43 -18.61 18.40
CA CYS A 81 3.61 -17.46 18.00
C CYS A 81 3.32 -16.57 19.22
N PRO A 82 4.19 -15.60 19.55
CA PRO A 82 3.95 -14.74 20.70
C PRO A 82 2.72 -13.86 20.45
N ALA A 83 1.95 -13.59 21.50
CA ALA A 83 0.80 -12.70 21.41
C ALA A 83 1.23 -11.29 20.97
N ARG A 84 0.47 -10.66 20.07
CA ARG A 84 0.69 -9.28 19.65
C ARG A 84 0.45 -8.31 20.80
N HIS A 85 1.37 -7.37 21.02
CA HIS A 85 1.18 -6.34 22.04
C HIS A 85 0.17 -5.28 21.57
N LYS A 86 -0.53 -4.61 22.50
CA LYS A 86 -1.62 -3.66 22.15
C LYS A 86 -1.18 -2.49 21.26
N GLN A 87 0.06 -2.02 21.41
CA GLN A 87 0.61 -0.87 20.68
C GLN A 87 1.60 -1.27 19.57
N GLU A 88 1.79 -2.58 19.36
CA GLU A 88 2.72 -3.11 18.35
C GLU A 88 2.07 -3.07 16.96
N SER A 89 2.81 -2.60 15.96
CA SER A 89 2.36 -2.64 14.56
C SER A 89 2.28 -4.11 14.09
N PHE A 90 1.39 -4.39 13.14
CA PHE A 90 1.29 -5.74 12.59
C PHE A 90 2.63 -6.22 11.95
N PRO A 91 3.34 -5.42 11.14
CA PRO A 91 4.69 -5.76 10.68
C PRO A 91 5.69 -6.06 11.80
N THR A 92 5.71 -5.27 12.88
CA THR A 92 6.61 -5.52 14.02
C THR A 92 6.32 -6.88 14.66
N TRP A 93 5.03 -7.22 14.83
CA TRP A 93 4.64 -8.52 15.35
C TRP A 93 5.04 -9.68 14.43
N VAL A 94 4.87 -9.52 13.11
CA VAL A 94 5.34 -10.50 12.12
C VAL A 94 6.86 -10.70 12.26
N ALA A 95 7.64 -9.61 12.29
CA ALA A 95 9.09 -9.67 12.44
C ALA A 95 9.52 -10.40 13.71
N ARG A 96 8.88 -10.09 14.86
CA ARG A 96 9.14 -10.74 16.15
C ARG A 96 8.79 -12.23 16.13
N THR A 97 7.71 -12.59 15.46
CA THR A 97 7.28 -13.99 15.31
C THR A 97 8.29 -14.76 14.45
N TYR A 98 8.74 -14.20 13.32
CA TYR A 98 9.79 -14.78 12.50
C TYR A 98 11.08 -14.99 13.31
N GLN A 99 11.52 -13.96 14.03
CA GLN A 99 12.72 -14.00 14.86
C GLN A 99 12.65 -15.08 15.95
N ALA A 100 11.50 -15.24 16.61
CA ALA A 100 11.32 -16.27 17.65
C ALA A 100 11.51 -17.70 17.12
N ASN A 101 11.24 -17.92 15.83
CA ASN A 101 11.36 -19.20 15.13
C ASN A 101 12.66 -19.33 14.33
N GLY A 102 13.61 -18.39 14.45
CA GLY A 102 14.89 -18.46 13.74
C GLY A 102 14.78 -18.15 12.24
N HIS A 103 13.69 -17.52 11.80
CA HIS A 103 13.52 -17.03 10.44
C HIS A 103 13.80 -15.52 10.36
N THR A 104 14.11 -15.05 9.16
CA THR A 104 14.27 -13.62 8.86
C THR A 104 13.06 -13.13 8.08
N PHE A 105 12.39 -12.10 8.58
CA PHE A 105 11.42 -11.34 7.77
C PHE A 105 12.20 -10.31 6.95
N ALA A 106 12.45 -10.64 5.69
CA ALA A 106 13.08 -9.71 4.75
C ALA A 106 12.26 -8.41 4.65
N ASP A 107 12.96 -7.28 4.57
CA ASP A 107 12.35 -5.96 4.41
C ASP A 107 11.36 -5.53 5.52
N ALA A 108 11.49 -6.09 6.73
CA ALA A 108 10.66 -5.74 7.88
C ALA A 108 10.58 -4.21 8.13
N ALA A 109 11.69 -3.49 7.92
CA ALA A 109 11.74 -2.04 8.05
C ALA A 109 10.84 -1.32 7.03
N TRP A 110 10.81 -1.79 5.78
CA TRP A 110 9.94 -1.23 4.75
C TRP A 110 8.46 -1.45 5.09
N PHE A 111 8.08 -2.66 5.52
CA PHE A 111 6.70 -2.95 5.93
C PHE A 111 6.30 -2.12 7.16
N ASP A 112 7.21 -1.93 8.11
CA ASP A 112 6.95 -1.14 9.30
C ASP A 112 6.72 0.35 8.96
N ASP A 113 7.44 0.92 7.99
CA ASP A 113 7.16 2.28 7.52
C ASP A 113 5.92 2.35 6.61
N ALA A 114 5.70 1.35 5.75
CA ALA A 114 4.57 1.29 4.82
C ALA A 114 3.21 1.17 5.54
N VAL A 115 3.16 0.56 6.74
CA VAL A 115 1.93 0.50 7.54
C VAL A 115 1.42 1.90 7.93
N ALA A 116 2.28 2.91 7.93
CA ALA A 116 1.88 4.29 8.17
C ALA A 116 0.96 4.80 7.06
N LEU A 117 1.27 4.49 5.80
CA LEU A 117 0.41 4.81 4.65
C LEU A 117 -0.93 4.08 4.76
N ARG A 118 -0.90 2.78 5.07
CA ARG A 118 -2.13 1.99 5.29
C ARG A 118 -3.01 2.59 6.37
N ASN A 119 -2.44 2.98 7.50
CA ASN A 119 -3.19 3.59 8.59
C ASN A 119 -3.70 5.00 8.23
N LEU A 120 -2.95 5.74 7.41
CA LEU A 120 -3.37 7.04 6.90
C LEU A 120 -4.59 6.91 5.98
N VAL A 121 -4.56 5.98 5.03
CA VAL A 121 -5.67 5.69 4.12
C VAL A 121 -6.87 5.14 4.88
N ALA A 122 -6.69 4.05 5.64
CA ALA A 122 -7.80 3.31 6.25
C ALA A 122 -8.54 4.10 7.35
N HIS A 123 -7.86 4.97 8.08
CA HIS A 123 -8.46 5.69 9.22
C HIS A 123 -8.70 7.18 8.95
N ASN A 124 -8.03 7.78 7.96
CA ASN A 124 -8.09 9.22 7.72
C ASN A 124 -8.42 9.56 6.26
N GLY A 125 -8.76 8.56 5.44
CA GLY A 125 -9.06 8.75 4.02
C GLY A 125 -7.90 9.34 3.23
N GLY A 126 -6.67 9.19 3.72
CA GLY A 126 -5.48 9.78 3.11
C GLY A 126 -5.26 11.27 3.42
N ARG A 127 -6.03 11.86 4.35
CA ARG A 127 -5.84 13.27 4.73
C ARG A 127 -4.59 13.48 5.59
N VAL A 128 -3.81 14.50 5.26
CA VAL A 128 -2.64 14.95 6.00
C VAL A 128 -2.94 16.27 6.69
N ASP A 129 -2.89 16.26 8.02
CA ASP A 129 -3.02 17.43 8.88
C ASP A 129 -1.94 17.39 9.97
N ALA A 130 -1.97 18.33 10.93
CA ALA A 130 -1.01 18.35 12.02
C ALA A 130 -1.01 17.06 12.86
N THR A 131 -2.16 16.38 12.98
CA THR A 131 -2.31 15.15 13.77
C THR A 131 -1.69 13.95 13.05
N ASN A 132 -1.84 13.89 11.73
CA ASN A 132 -1.40 12.74 10.93
C ASN A 132 -0.09 12.96 10.17
N ARG A 133 0.52 14.16 10.22
CA ARG A 133 1.81 14.47 9.58
C ARG A 133 2.92 13.45 9.90
N PRO A 134 3.10 13.00 11.16
CA PRO A 134 4.16 12.02 11.45
C PRO A 134 3.94 10.69 10.72
N LYS A 135 2.69 10.29 10.45
CA LYS A 135 2.38 9.08 9.65
C LYS A 135 2.74 9.28 8.19
N PHE A 136 2.48 10.47 7.64
CA PHE A 136 2.87 10.82 6.28
C PHE A 136 4.39 10.83 6.13
N GLU A 137 5.11 11.50 7.03
CA GLU A 137 6.58 11.52 7.03
C GLU A 137 7.20 10.13 7.14
N ARG A 138 6.57 9.24 7.92
CA ARG A 138 6.97 7.84 8.00
C ARG A 138 6.67 7.08 6.69
N ALA A 139 5.50 7.29 6.09
CA ALA A 139 5.16 6.71 4.79
C ALA A 139 6.17 7.13 3.70
N CYS A 140 6.66 8.37 3.71
CA CYS A 140 7.70 8.85 2.78
C CYS A 140 9.03 8.08 2.87
N ARG A 141 9.28 7.35 3.95
CA ARG A 141 10.48 6.48 4.07
C ARG A 141 10.32 5.19 3.28
N ALA A 142 9.09 4.69 3.16
CA ALA A 142 8.76 3.49 2.38
C ALA A 142 8.47 3.80 0.90
N PHE A 143 7.92 4.98 0.61
CA PHE A 143 7.46 5.39 -0.72
C PHE A 143 8.15 6.68 -1.15
N HIS A 144 8.90 6.64 -2.26
CA HIS A 144 9.69 7.80 -2.70
C HIS A 144 8.87 8.77 -3.56
N ARG A 145 7.79 8.27 -4.19
CA ARG A 145 6.85 9.04 -5.00
C ARG A 145 5.48 9.11 -4.35
N ILE A 146 5.48 9.59 -3.11
CA ILE A 146 4.28 10.00 -2.38
C ILE A 146 4.36 11.51 -2.15
N SER A 147 3.24 12.20 -2.35
CA SER A 147 3.14 13.64 -2.13
C SER A 147 1.84 14.01 -1.42
N GLU A 148 1.74 15.26 -0.99
CA GLU A 148 0.53 15.89 -0.48
C GLU A 148 0.05 16.91 -1.51
N ASP A 149 -1.24 16.90 -1.84
CA ASP A 149 -1.83 17.88 -2.74
C ASP A 149 -2.24 19.18 -2.01
N GLY A 150 -2.68 20.18 -2.78
CA GLY A 150 -3.10 21.47 -2.21
C GLY A 150 -4.33 21.41 -1.29
N ASP A 151 -5.08 20.30 -1.31
CA ASP A 151 -6.24 20.06 -0.45
C ASP A 151 -5.86 19.27 0.83
N GLY A 152 -4.58 18.93 0.99
CA GLY A 152 -4.07 18.18 2.14
C GLY A 152 -4.36 16.69 2.06
N TYR A 153 -4.51 16.11 0.86
CA TYR A 153 -4.66 14.68 0.65
C TYR A 153 -3.41 14.07 0.01
N ILE A 154 -3.09 12.85 0.41
CA ILE A 154 -1.99 12.12 -0.21
C ILE A 154 -2.26 11.80 -1.68
N THR A 155 -1.20 11.85 -2.47
CA THR A 155 -1.14 11.28 -3.81
C THR A 155 -0.02 10.25 -3.83
N LEU A 156 -0.35 9.01 -4.22
CA LEU A 156 0.62 7.93 -4.40
C LEU A 156 0.80 7.71 -5.90
N HIS A 157 2.04 7.76 -6.38
CA HIS A 157 2.32 7.49 -7.78
C HIS A 157 2.11 6.01 -8.12
N ALA A 158 1.57 5.69 -9.30
CA ALA A 158 1.27 4.31 -9.72
C ALA A 158 2.49 3.37 -9.63
N SER A 159 3.70 3.85 -9.92
CA SER A 159 4.93 3.05 -9.77
C SER A 159 5.18 2.54 -8.34
N GLU A 160 4.67 3.24 -7.32
CA GLU A 160 4.78 2.78 -5.93
C GLU A 160 3.85 1.59 -5.67
N LEU A 161 2.72 1.45 -6.40
CA LEU A 161 1.91 0.23 -6.34
C LEU A 161 2.66 -0.98 -6.89
N GLY A 162 3.38 -0.81 -8.00
CA GLY A 162 4.25 -1.88 -8.52
C GLY A 162 5.31 -2.30 -7.51
N ARG A 163 5.82 -1.35 -6.71
CA ARG A 163 6.71 -1.67 -5.57
C ARG A 163 5.97 -2.46 -4.50
N VAL A 164 4.78 -2.03 -4.07
CA VAL A 164 3.96 -2.76 -3.07
C VAL A 164 3.71 -4.19 -3.53
N HIS A 165 3.33 -4.38 -4.78
CA HIS A 165 3.14 -5.67 -5.41
C HIS A 165 4.37 -6.56 -5.23
N ASN A 166 5.55 -6.08 -5.67
CA ASN A 166 6.79 -6.84 -5.57
C ASN A 166 7.17 -7.18 -4.13
N MET A 167 7.02 -6.24 -3.18
CA MET A 167 7.33 -6.48 -1.77
C MET A 167 6.43 -7.57 -1.16
N ILE A 168 5.14 -7.55 -1.48
CA ILE A 168 4.18 -8.56 -1.02
C ILE A 168 4.44 -9.89 -1.70
N GLU A 169 4.67 -9.90 -3.02
CA GLU A 169 4.99 -11.10 -3.77
C GLU A 169 6.24 -11.79 -3.21
N TRP A 170 7.34 -11.05 -2.99
CA TRP A 170 8.56 -11.60 -2.39
C TRP A 170 8.31 -12.18 -1.00
N PHE A 171 7.48 -11.53 -0.18
CA PHE A 171 7.06 -12.11 1.10
C PHE A 171 6.30 -13.43 0.90
N LEU A 172 5.30 -13.48 0.02
CA LEU A 172 4.51 -14.69 -0.27
C LEU A 172 5.40 -15.83 -0.81
N GLN A 173 6.41 -15.49 -1.61
CA GLN A 173 7.33 -16.46 -2.18
C GLN A 173 8.33 -17.01 -1.15
N SER A 174 8.83 -16.17 -0.25
CA SER A 174 9.85 -16.49 0.76
C SER A 174 9.29 -17.01 2.09
N ALA A 175 7.99 -16.88 2.33
CA ALA A 175 7.35 -17.42 3.51
C ALA A 175 7.55 -18.95 3.60
N PRO A 176 7.94 -19.47 4.79
CA PRO A 176 8.24 -20.89 5.02
C PRO A 176 7.01 -21.79 5.04
#